data_AF-A0A9W3CAQ4-F1
#
_entry.id   AF-A0A9W3CAQ4-F1
#
_cell.length_a   1.000
_cell.length_b   1.000
_cell.length_c   1.000
_cell.angle_alpha   90.00
_cell.angle_beta   90.00
_cell.angle_gamma   90.00
#
_symmetry.space_group_name_H-M   'P 1'
#
loop_
_entity.id
_entity.type
_entity.pdbx_description
1 polymer ?
#
loop_
_entity_poly.entity_id
_entity_poly.type
_entity_poly.pdbx_seq_one_letter_code
_entity_poly.pdbx_strand_id
1 'polypeptide(L)'
;MEQMVYIVSVVFTCLALLIIPVIFVTRRLSVHLSFKNILRFIKLVASQLDDEEENNEKGGTMGEEEKRRRLPKHVAIILDGNRRWAEKRGLGTSEGHQAGARRLIENAKDCFAMGINTVSLFAFSTENWARPEDEVNGLMALFEKHLRSEMAFFQRYSTSYFDPFIKSY
;
A
#
# COMPACT_ATOMS: atom_id res chain seq x y z
N MET A 1 36.02 -0.53 -37.16
CA MET A 1 36.22 -1.29 -35.91
C MET A 1 35.29 -0.77 -34.82
N GLU A 2 35.22 0.56 -34.60
CA GLU A 2 34.38 1.17 -33.55
C GLU A 2 32.88 0.93 -33.70
N GLN A 3 32.31 0.98 -34.92
CA GLN A 3 30.89 0.67 -35.14
C GLN A 3 30.52 -0.77 -34.79
N MET A 4 31.40 -1.74 -35.07
CA MET A 4 31.18 -3.14 -34.68
C MET A 4 31.20 -3.31 -33.16
N VAL A 5 32.12 -2.64 -32.46
CA VAL A 5 32.19 -2.67 -30.99
C VAL A 5 30.95 -2.04 -30.37
N TYR A 6 30.45 -0.94 -30.93
CA TYR A 6 29.23 -0.28 -30.48
C TYR A 6 27.99 -1.19 -30.63
N ILE A 7 27.81 -1.80 -31.81
CA ILE A 7 26.68 -2.70 -32.06
C ILE A 7 26.72 -3.90 -31.11
N VAL A 8 27.90 -4.50 -30.93
CA VAL A 8 28.08 -5.62 -29.99
C VAL A 8 27.74 -5.20 -28.55
N SER A 9 28.19 -4.03 -28.11
CA SER A 9 27.87 -3.50 -26.77
C SER A 9 26.37 -3.25 -26.57
N VAL A 10 25.68 -2.67 -27.56
CA VAL A 10 24.23 -2.45 -27.50
C VAL A 10 23.49 -3.78 -27.42
N VAL A 11 23.87 -4.76 -28.24
CA VAL A 11 23.26 -6.10 -28.24
C VAL A 11 23.43 -6.79 -26.88
N PHE A 12 24.63 -6.74 -26.28
CA PHE A 12 24.87 -7.31 -24.94
C PHE A 12 24.10 -6.56 -23.85
N THR A 13 23.96 -5.24 -23.96
CA THR A 13 23.20 -4.44 -23.01
C THR A 13 21.71 -4.76 -23.08
N CYS A 14 21.15 -4.88 -24.29
CA CYS A 14 19.76 -5.28 -24.49
C CYS A 14 19.50 -6.73 -24.02
N LEU A 15 20.41 -7.66 -24.27
CA LEU A 15 20.34 -9.04 -23.75
C LEU A 15 20.38 -9.06 -22.23
N ALA A 16 21.26 -8.30 -21.59
CA ALA A 16 21.34 -8.20 -20.14
C ALA A 16 20.06 -7.63 -19.53
N LEU A 17 19.47 -6.59 -20.13
CA LEU A 17 18.21 -6.00 -19.70
C LEU A 17 17.01 -6.94 -19.79
N LEU A 18 17.04 -7.93 -20.69
CA LEU A 18 15.98 -8.94 -20.80
C LEU A 18 16.24 -10.17 -19.93
N ILE A 19 17.49 -10.63 -19.85
CA ILE A 19 17.86 -11.88 -19.17
C ILE A 19 17.90 -11.71 -17.65
N ILE A 20 18.44 -10.59 -17.15
CA ILE A 20 18.61 -10.37 -15.70
C ILE A 20 17.25 -10.34 -14.98
N PRO A 21 16.21 -9.63 -15.47
CA PRO A 21 14.88 -9.67 -14.83
C PRO A 21 14.24 -11.06 -14.90
N VAL A 22 14.42 -11.79 -16.00
CA VAL A 22 13.89 -13.16 -16.14
C VAL A 22 14.56 -14.12 -15.16
N ILE A 23 15.88 -14.04 -14.98
CA ILE A 23 16.61 -14.83 -13.99
C ILE A 23 16.21 -14.42 -12.56
N PHE A 24 16.01 -13.13 -12.29
CA PHE A 24 15.59 -12.64 -10.98
C PHE A 24 14.18 -13.11 -10.62
N VAL A 25 13.23 -13.03 -11.55
CA VAL A 25 11.86 -13.50 -11.38
C VAL A 25 11.83 -15.02 -11.18
N THR A 26 12.58 -15.78 -12.00
CA THR A 26 12.62 -17.25 -11.90
C THR A 26 13.30 -17.76 -10.63
N ARG A 27 14.28 -17.03 -10.07
CA ARG A 27 14.98 -17.42 -8.83
C ARG A 27 14.31 -16.96 -7.53
N ARG A 28 13.51 -15.89 -7.56
CA ARG A 28 12.96 -15.27 -6.33
C ARG A 28 11.46 -15.48 -6.13
N LEU A 29 10.75 -15.91 -7.17
CA LEU A 29 9.33 -16.25 -7.11
C LEU A 29 9.19 -17.73 -7.45
N SER A 30 8.72 -18.56 -6.51
CA SER A 30 8.29 -19.94 -6.76
C SER A 30 7.01 -20.00 -7.59
N VAL A 31 6.97 -19.29 -8.72
CA VAL A 31 5.85 -19.26 -9.65
C VAL A 31 6.17 -20.22 -10.77
N HIS A 32 5.43 -21.33 -10.83
CA HIS A 32 5.51 -22.25 -11.94
C HIS A 32 5.10 -21.51 -13.24
N LEU A 33 6.07 -21.20 -14.08
CA LEU A 33 5.89 -20.55 -15.39
C LEU A 33 5.23 -21.54 -16.36
N SER A 34 3.94 -21.77 -16.18
CA SER A 34 3.11 -22.48 -17.16
C SER A 34 2.86 -21.57 -18.36
N PHE A 35 2.95 -22.12 -19.58
CA PHE A 35 2.63 -21.41 -20.83
C PHE A 35 1.26 -20.70 -20.77
N LYS A 36 0.30 -21.28 -20.04
CA LYS A 36 -1.02 -20.68 -19.79
C LYS A 36 -0.95 -19.36 -19.01
N ASN A 37 -0.05 -19.26 -18.03
CA ASN A 37 0.13 -18.04 -17.22
C ASN A 37 0.81 -16.94 -18.01
N ILE A 38 1.75 -17.29 -18.89
CA ILE A 38 2.40 -16.35 -19.81
C ILE A 38 1.39 -15.82 -20.82
N LEU A 39 0.58 -16.70 -21.44
CA LEU A 39 -0.47 -16.29 -22.37
C LEU A 39 -1.52 -15.40 -21.70
N ARG A 40 -1.85 -15.68 -20.44
CA ARG A 40 -2.78 -14.87 -19.64
C ARG A 40 -2.20 -13.50 -19.33
N PHE A 41 -0.90 -13.42 -19.05
CA PHE A 41 -0.20 -12.16 -18.82
C PHE A 41 -0.10 -11.32 -20.10
N ILE A 42 0.23 -11.94 -21.24
CA ILE A 42 0.26 -11.27 -22.54
C ILE A 42 -1.13 -10.75 -22.91
N LYS A 43 -2.19 -11.54 -22.71
CA LYS A 43 -3.58 -11.07 -22.91
C LYS A 43 -3.94 -9.90 -22.01
N LEU A 44 -3.50 -9.91 -20.76
CA LEU A 44 -3.76 -8.84 -19.80
C LEU A 44 -3.03 -7.55 -20.16
N VAL A 45 -1.80 -7.64 -20.69
CA VAL A 45 -1.05 -6.47 -21.20
C VAL A 45 -1.65 -5.96 -22.52
N ALA A 46 -2.05 -6.87 -23.42
CA ALA A 46 -2.68 -6.49 -24.69
C ALA A 46 -4.04 -5.80 -24.48
N SER A 47 -4.88 -6.29 -23.56
CA SER A 47 -6.15 -5.63 -23.23
C SER A 47 -5.96 -4.22 -22.66
N GLN A 48 -4.85 -3.97 -21.94
CA GLN A 48 -4.54 -2.63 -21.42
C GLN A 48 -4.16 -1.63 -22.53
N LEU A 49 -3.70 -2.12 -23.68
CA LEU A 49 -3.37 -1.29 -24.85
C LEU A 49 -4.62 -0.98 -25.67
N ASP A 50 -5.52 -1.96 -25.83
CA ASP A 50 -6.81 -1.76 -26.51
C ASP A 50 -7.73 -0.81 -25.70
N ASP A 51 -7.67 -0.85 -24.36
CA ASP A 51 -8.43 0.04 -23.49
C ASP A 51 -8.00 1.53 -23.61
N GLU A 52 -6.77 1.84 -24.06
CA GLU A 52 -6.34 3.24 -24.23
C GLU A 52 -6.89 3.90 -25.51
N GLU A 53 -7.13 3.13 -26.58
CA GLU A 53 -7.71 3.66 -27.82
C GLU A 53 -9.22 3.88 -27.72
N GLU A 54 -9.96 3.04 -26.99
CA GLU A 54 -11.42 3.18 -26.88
C GLU A 54 -11.87 4.29 -25.91
N ASN A 55 -10.99 4.73 -24.99
CA ASN A 55 -11.28 5.77 -23.99
C ASN A 55 -11.28 7.21 -24.55
N ASN A 56 -10.90 7.42 -25.81
CA ASN A 56 -10.80 8.76 -26.40
C ASN A 56 -12.10 9.26 -27.08
N GLU A 57 -13.14 8.42 -27.22
CA GLU A 57 -14.33 8.79 -28.01
C GLU A 57 -15.68 8.82 -27.26
N LYS A 58 -15.77 8.46 -25.97
CA LYS A 58 -17.06 8.45 -25.28
C LYS A 58 -17.10 9.37 -24.07
N GLY A 59 -17.45 10.63 -24.34
CA GLY A 59 -17.92 11.57 -23.33
C GLY A 59 -19.26 11.12 -22.73
N GLY A 60 -19.25 10.70 -21.47
CA GLY A 60 -20.45 10.37 -20.70
C GLY A 60 -20.13 10.05 -19.23
N THR A 61 -20.63 10.89 -18.32
CA THR A 61 -20.64 10.76 -16.84
C THR A 61 -19.39 10.17 -16.16
N MET A 62 -18.49 11.09 -15.81
CA MET A 62 -17.28 10.90 -15.00
C MET A 62 -17.66 10.61 -13.53
N GLY A 63 -17.87 9.35 -13.16
CA GLY A 63 -18.47 8.99 -11.88
C GLY A 63 -17.52 8.44 -10.83
N GLU A 64 -17.08 7.18 -11.02
CA GLU A 64 -16.45 6.39 -9.96
C GLU A 64 -15.15 5.71 -10.36
N GLU A 65 -15.04 5.24 -11.60
CA GLU A 65 -13.87 4.47 -12.05
C GLU A 65 -12.65 5.37 -12.23
N GLU A 66 -12.83 6.55 -12.82
CA GLU A 66 -11.79 7.57 -12.88
C GLU A 66 -11.44 8.12 -11.49
N LYS A 67 -12.43 8.19 -10.59
CA LYS A 67 -12.21 8.56 -9.18
C LYS A 67 -11.28 7.55 -8.49
N ARG A 68 -11.50 6.24 -8.70
CA ARG A 68 -10.60 5.18 -8.20
C ARG A 68 -9.21 5.27 -8.82
N ARG A 69 -9.09 5.58 -10.12
CA ARG A 69 -7.79 5.79 -10.79
C ARG A 69 -6.99 6.96 -10.19
N ARG A 70 -7.68 7.96 -9.62
CA ARG A 70 -7.06 9.14 -8.98
C ARG A 70 -6.71 8.95 -7.50
N LEU A 71 -7.17 7.88 -6.84
CA LEU A 71 -6.86 7.65 -5.43
C LEU A 71 -5.43 7.13 -5.24
N PRO A 72 -4.74 7.53 -4.15
CA PRO A 72 -3.43 6.99 -3.84
C PRO A 72 -3.52 5.49 -3.55
N LYS A 73 -2.58 4.70 -4.07
CA LYS A 73 -2.49 3.27 -3.78
C LYS A 73 -2.02 2.99 -2.34
N HIS A 74 -1.33 3.96 -1.73
CA HIS A 74 -0.72 3.86 -0.42
C HIS A 74 -0.76 5.22 0.28
N VAL A 75 -1.22 5.23 1.54
CA VAL A 75 -1.19 6.40 2.42
C VAL A 75 -0.29 6.11 3.63
N ALA A 76 0.58 7.06 3.96
CA ALA A 76 1.34 7.04 5.21
C ALA A 76 0.76 8.08 6.19
N ILE A 77 0.52 7.67 7.43
CA ILE A 77 -0.02 8.52 8.49
C ILE A 77 1.02 8.66 9.60
N ILE A 78 1.35 9.91 9.95
CA ILE A 78 2.23 10.25 11.06
C ILE A 78 1.37 10.82 12.20
N LEU A 79 1.51 10.23 13.40
CA LEU A 79 0.76 10.62 14.58
C LEU A 79 1.53 11.64 15.42
N ASP A 80 1.54 12.89 14.95
CA ASP A 80 2.16 14.00 15.69
C ASP A 80 1.13 14.83 16.47
N GLY A 81 1.59 15.49 17.53
CA GLY A 81 0.84 16.52 18.24
C GLY A 81 -0.01 16.05 19.42
N ASN A 82 0.00 14.75 19.76
CA ASN A 82 -0.80 14.21 20.86
C ASN A 82 -0.55 14.92 22.21
N ARG A 83 0.73 15.17 22.55
CA ARG A 83 1.10 15.91 23.77
C ARG A 83 0.59 17.37 23.74
N ARG A 84 0.85 18.09 22.64
CA ARG A 84 0.39 19.48 22.44
C ARG A 84 -1.14 19.57 22.47
N TRP A 85 -1.84 18.57 21.96
CA TRP A 85 -3.30 18.51 21.96
C TRP A 85 -3.88 18.35 23.36
N ALA A 86 -3.24 17.52 24.20
CA ALA A 86 -3.61 17.31 25.59
C ALA A 86 -3.34 18.56 26.44
N GLU A 87 -2.15 19.14 26.29
CA GLU A 87 -1.73 20.36 26.99
C GLU A 87 -2.70 21.52 26.74
N LYS A 88 -3.09 21.76 25.49
CA LYS A 88 -4.08 22.79 25.11
C LYS A 88 -5.47 22.60 25.75
N ARG A 89 -5.75 21.42 26.29
CA ARG A 89 -7.03 21.06 26.93
C ARG A 89 -6.91 20.85 28.44
N GLY A 90 -5.72 21.06 29.02
CA GLY A 90 -5.47 20.76 30.43
C GLY A 90 -5.56 19.26 30.76
N LEU A 91 -5.32 18.40 29.77
CA LEU A 91 -5.37 16.94 29.90
C LEU A 91 -3.97 16.36 30.06
N GLY A 92 -3.88 15.16 30.63
CA GLY A 92 -2.65 14.39 30.72
C GLY A 92 -2.18 13.84 29.38
N THR A 93 -0.87 13.60 29.26
CA THR A 93 -0.23 13.02 28.06
C THR A 93 -0.87 11.72 27.59
N SER A 94 -1.24 10.84 28.52
CA SER A 94 -1.91 9.57 28.22
C SER A 94 -3.24 9.78 27.48
N GLU A 95 -4.02 10.80 27.85
CA GLU A 95 -5.30 11.11 27.20
C GLU A 95 -5.09 11.62 25.77
N GLY A 96 -4.03 12.40 25.55
CA GLY A 96 -3.60 12.79 24.21
C GLY A 96 -3.24 11.60 23.33
N HIS A 97 -2.49 10.64 23.88
CA HIS A 97 -2.16 9.40 23.15
C HIS A 97 -3.39 8.55 22.84
N GLN A 98 -4.32 8.41 23.79
CA GLN A 98 -5.58 7.72 23.54
C GLN A 98 -6.41 8.39 22.44
N ALA A 99 -6.49 9.73 22.45
CA ALA A 99 -7.18 10.47 21.39
C ALA A 99 -6.54 10.25 20.03
N GLY A 100 -5.20 10.31 19.95
CA GLY A 100 -4.45 10.02 18.72
C GLY A 100 -4.68 8.60 18.21
N ALA A 101 -4.65 7.60 19.10
CA ALA A 101 -4.88 6.20 18.73
C ALA A 101 -6.29 5.95 18.18
N ARG A 102 -7.33 6.55 18.77
CA ARG A 102 -8.70 6.47 18.24
C ARG A 102 -8.79 7.07 16.83
N ARG A 103 -8.23 8.27 16.66
CA ARG A 103 -8.26 8.98 15.37
C ARG A 103 -7.50 8.23 14.27
N LEU A 104 -6.40 7.56 14.64
CA LEU A 104 -5.63 6.70 13.73
C LEU A 104 -6.49 5.61 13.11
N ILE A 105 -7.23 4.88 13.95
CA ILE A 105 -8.05 3.75 13.52
C ILE A 105 -9.17 4.23 12.61
N GLU A 106 -9.84 5.32 12.98
CA GLU A 106 -10.86 5.96 12.15
C GLU A 106 -10.31 6.31 10.77
N ASN A 107 -9.18 7.04 10.71
CA ASN A 107 -8.56 7.42 9.45
C ASN A 107 -8.13 6.21 8.60
N ALA A 108 -7.61 5.15 9.23
CA ALA A 108 -7.24 3.93 8.52
C ALA A 108 -8.48 3.23 7.92
N LYS A 109 -9.58 3.13 8.69
CA LYS A 109 -10.87 2.60 8.22
C LYS A 109 -11.44 3.43 7.08
N ASP A 110 -11.34 4.76 7.14
CA ASP A 110 -11.78 5.66 6.08
C ASP A 110 -10.95 5.45 4.80
N CYS A 111 -9.62 5.29 4.92
CA CYS A 111 -8.76 4.97 3.78
C CYS A 111 -9.19 3.68 3.09
N PHE A 112 -9.42 2.64 3.89
CA PHE A 112 -9.92 1.36 3.41
C PHE A 112 -11.29 1.49 2.73
N ALA A 113 -12.26 2.16 3.37
CA ALA A 113 -13.57 2.42 2.77
C ALA A 113 -13.52 3.18 1.43
N MET A 114 -12.51 4.05 1.24
CA MET A 114 -12.27 4.75 -0.03
C MET A 114 -11.64 3.86 -1.12
N GLY A 115 -11.16 2.66 -0.79
CA GLY A 115 -10.47 1.75 -1.72
C GLY A 115 -8.95 1.92 -1.74
N ILE A 116 -8.36 2.58 -0.73
CA ILE A 116 -6.91 2.63 -0.53
C ILE A 116 -6.48 1.33 0.14
N ASN A 117 -5.71 0.51 -0.57
CA ASN A 117 -5.41 -0.86 -0.14
C ASN A 117 -4.26 -0.94 0.88
N THR A 118 -3.42 0.09 0.96
CA THR A 118 -2.24 0.10 1.84
C THR A 118 -2.22 1.35 2.70
N VAL A 119 -2.09 1.17 4.01
CA VAL A 119 -1.92 2.26 4.97
C VAL A 119 -0.74 1.95 5.87
N SER A 120 0.26 2.83 5.91
CA SER A 120 1.41 2.74 6.82
C SER A 120 1.26 3.73 7.96
N LEU A 121 1.50 3.27 9.18
CA LEU A 121 1.31 4.07 10.39
C LEU A 121 2.68 4.29 11.05
N PHE A 122 3.10 5.55 11.13
CA PHE A 122 4.26 5.92 11.93
C PHE A 122 3.83 6.18 13.37
N ALA A 123 3.70 5.09 14.11
CA ALA A 123 3.15 5.08 15.45
C ALA A 123 4.21 5.32 16.54
N PHE A 124 5.46 4.91 16.30
CA PHE A 124 6.56 5.01 17.27
C PHE A 124 7.90 5.19 16.55
N SER A 125 8.74 6.09 17.05
CA SER A 125 10.06 6.40 16.48
C SER A 125 11.21 5.97 17.40
N THR A 126 12.42 5.89 16.87
CA THR A 126 13.63 5.62 17.66
C THR A 126 13.88 6.67 18.76
N GLU A 127 13.51 7.91 18.51
CA GLU A 127 13.65 9.02 19.45
C GLU A 127 12.63 8.92 20.60
N ASN A 128 11.57 8.13 20.45
CA ASN A 128 10.58 7.93 21.51
C ASN A 128 11.13 7.10 22.67
N TRP A 129 12.22 6.35 22.48
CA TRP A 129 12.92 5.66 23.55
C TRP A 129 13.57 6.60 24.57
N ALA A 130 13.83 7.86 24.21
CA ALA A 130 14.39 8.85 25.11
C ALA A 130 13.35 9.49 26.05
N ARG A 131 12.08 9.06 25.98
CA ARG A 131 10.99 9.56 26.83
C ARG A 131 10.99 8.85 28.19
N PRO A 132 10.28 9.40 29.19
CA PRO A 132 10.07 8.70 30.46
C PRO A 132 9.55 7.28 30.28
N GLU A 133 10.07 6.33 31.05
CA GLU A 133 9.80 4.89 30.90
C GLU A 133 8.31 4.56 31.11
N ASP A 134 7.66 5.24 32.04
CA ASP A 134 6.22 5.16 32.30
C ASP A 134 5.40 5.58 31.07
N GLU A 135 5.81 6.63 30.36
CA GLU A 135 5.17 7.06 29.11
C GLU A 135 5.35 6.02 28.01
N VAL A 136 6.57 5.49 27.84
CA VAL A 136 6.86 4.46 26.83
C VAL A 136 6.04 3.19 27.08
N ASN A 137 5.99 2.73 28.33
CA ASN A 137 5.18 1.56 28.72
C ASN A 137 3.68 1.81 28.48
N GLY A 138 3.19 3.01 28.81
CA GLY A 138 1.82 3.41 28.53
C GLY A 138 1.49 3.41 27.03
N LEU A 139 2.40 3.91 26.19
CA LEU A 139 2.27 3.89 24.74
C LEU A 139 2.23 2.48 24.16
N MET A 140 3.12 1.58 24.61
CA MET A 140 3.15 0.20 24.14
C MET A 140 1.90 -0.57 24.56
N ALA A 141 1.45 -0.41 25.80
CA ALA A 141 0.19 -0.99 26.27
C ALA A 141 -1.01 -0.49 25.46
N LEU A 142 -1.01 0.79 25.09
CA LEU A 142 -2.04 1.38 24.24
C LEU A 142 -2.05 0.76 22.84
N PHE A 143 -0.88 0.54 22.24
CA PHE A 143 -0.78 -0.14 20.94
C PHE A 143 -1.28 -1.58 21.01
N GLU A 144 -0.83 -2.33 22.00
CA GLU A 144 -1.26 -3.72 22.18
C GLU A 144 -2.79 -3.80 22.29
N LYS A 145 -3.39 -2.94 23.13
CA LYS A 145 -4.84 -2.89 23.31
C LYS A 145 -5.58 -2.67 21.99
N HIS A 146 -5.16 -1.69 21.21
CA HIS A 146 -5.83 -1.32 19.96
C HIS A 146 -5.59 -2.34 18.84
N LEU A 147 -4.38 -2.89 18.73
CA LEU A 147 -4.11 -3.95 17.78
C LEU A 147 -4.98 -5.17 18.05
N ARG A 148 -5.16 -5.55 19.33
CA ARG A 148 -6.04 -6.66 19.72
C ARG A 148 -7.51 -6.35 19.43
N SER A 149 -7.99 -5.14 19.74
CA SER A 149 -9.41 -4.80 19.53
C SER A 149 -9.79 -4.70 18.04
N GLU A 150 -8.87 -4.21 17.21
CA GLU A 150 -9.13 -3.98 15.78
C GLU A 150 -8.70 -5.14 14.88
N MET A 151 -7.96 -6.14 15.39
CA MET A 151 -7.45 -7.25 14.60
C MET A 151 -8.54 -7.95 13.79
N ALA A 152 -9.69 -8.22 14.41
CA ALA A 152 -10.80 -8.90 13.74
C ALA A 152 -11.35 -8.08 12.55
N PHE A 153 -11.40 -6.76 12.68
CA PHE A 153 -11.81 -5.87 11.59
C PHE A 153 -10.81 -5.94 10.43
N PHE A 154 -9.52 -5.77 10.70
CA PHE A 154 -8.49 -5.76 9.65
C PHE A 154 -8.31 -7.13 8.98
N GLN A 155 -8.46 -8.24 9.71
CA GLN A 155 -8.46 -9.59 9.15
C GLN A 155 -9.63 -9.78 8.19
N ARG A 156 -10.85 -9.41 8.60
CA ARG A 156 -12.03 -9.51 7.73
C ARG A 156 -11.89 -8.64 6.48
N TYR A 157 -11.40 -7.42 6.64
CA TYR A 157 -11.20 -6.49 5.53
C TYR A 157 -10.19 -7.04 4.51
N SER A 158 -9.08 -7.61 4.98
CA SER A 158 -8.08 -8.29 4.15
C SER A 158 -8.70 -9.43 3.33
N THR A 159 -9.53 -10.28 3.96
CA THR A 159 -10.16 -11.41 3.27
C THR A 159 -11.20 -10.98 2.24
N SER A 160 -12.02 -9.96 2.52
CA SER A 160 -13.02 -9.45 1.57
C SER A 160 -12.40 -8.85 0.29
N TYR A 161 -11.17 -8.34 0.34
CA TYR A 161 -10.47 -7.84 -0.85
C TYR A 161 -9.67 -8.92 -1.59
N PHE A 162 -9.29 -10.01 -0.93
CA PHE A 162 -8.57 -11.14 -1.53
C PHE A 162 -9.48 -12.27 -2.01
N ASP A 163 -10.78 -12.23 -1.71
CA ASP A 163 -11.76 -13.14 -2.29
C ASP A 163 -12.38 -12.51 -3.57
N PRO A 164 -11.93 -12.90 -4.78
CA PRO A 164 -12.54 -12.42 -6.02
C PRO A 164 -14.01 -12.88 -6.20
N PHE A 165 -14.58 -13.66 -5.28
CA PHE A 165 -15.94 -14.19 -5.37
C PHE A 165 -16.96 -13.60 -4.39
N ILE A 166 -16.59 -12.71 -3.45
CA ILE A 166 -17.60 -12.01 -2.63
C ILE A 166 -17.96 -10.67 -3.26
N LYS A 167 -18.70 -10.74 -4.37
CA LYS A 167 -19.79 -9.80 -4.63
C LYS A 167 -21.02 -10.38 -3.95
N SER A 168 -21.39 -9.85 -2.79
CA SER A 168 -22.74 -10.07 -2.27
C SER A 168 -23.33 -8.76 -1.79
N TYR A 169 -24.39 -8.40 -2.51
CA TYR A 169 -25.49 -7.49 -2.18
C TYR A 169 -25.85 -7.43 -0.68
#